data_AF-X1QX46-F1
#
_entry.id   AF-X1QX46-F1
#
_cell.length_a   1.000
_cell.length_b   1.000
_cell.length_c   1.000
_cell.angle_alpha   90.00
_cell.angle_beta   90.00
_cell.angle_gamma   90.00
#
_symmetry.space_group_name_H-M   'P 1'
#
loop_
_entity.id
_entity.type
_entity.pdbx_description
1 polymer ?
#
loop_
_entity_poly.entity_id
_entity_poly.type
_entity_poly.pdbx_seq_one_letter_code
_entity_poly.pdbx_strand_id
1 'polypeptide(L)'
;VKEGVGSQRRKIFLSSRNKIKQNEELSFVKMVTIYSTRDPDFKGKEKISDKEIEKAAIDNLKKLIKLGYDELFKAHKKRWDQLWEQIDIVLDGPDFDQLAIRFSQFHIYQMT
;
A
#
# COMPACT_ATOMS: atom_id res chain seq x y z
N VAL A 1 7.27 -9.95 -24.10
CA VAL A 1 6.93 -10.46 -22.75
C VAL A 1 5.92 -11.58 -22.90
N LYS A 2 6.11 -12.74 -22.25
CA LYS A 2 5.02 -13.73 -22.11
C LYS A 2 4.50 -13.62 -20.69
N GLU A 3 3.25 -13.20 -20.56
CA GLU A 3 2.54 -13.14 -19.28
C GLU A 3 1.57 -14.32 -19.18
N GLY A 4 1.51 -14.93 -18.00
CA GLY A 4 0.60 -16.02 -17.70
C GLY A 4 -0.07 -15.79 -16.36
N VAL A 5 -1.40 -15.86 -16.34
CA VAL A 5 -2.20 -15.85 -15.11
C VAL A 5 -2.53 -17.29 -14.75
N GLY A 6 -2.31 -17.66 -13.50
CA GLY A 6 -2.62 -18.98 -12.97
C GLY A 6 -3.29 -18.92 -11.61
N SER A 7 -4.01 -19.99 -11.26
CA SER A 7 -4.70 -20.13 -9.99
C SER A 7 -4.51 -21.55 -9.43
N GLN A 8 -4.43 -21.64 -8.11
CA GLN A 8 -4.37 -22.86 -7.31
C GLN A 8 -5.27 -22.67 -6.07
N ARG A 9 -5.49 -23.73 -5.29
CA ARG A 9 -6.27 -23.63 -4.04
C ARG A 9 -5.68 -22.54 -3.13
N ARG A 10 -6.46 -21.48 -2.87
CA ARG A 10 -6.08 -20.30 -2.07
C ARG A 10 -4.90 -19.49 -2.62
N LYS A 11 -4.65 -19.53 -3.93
CA LYS A 11 -3.53 -18.80 -4.54
C LYS A 11 -3.86 -18.36 -5.97
N ILE A 12 -3.61 -17.10 -6.28
CA ILE A 12 -3.60 -16.56 -7.64
C ILE A 12 -2.20 -16.00 -7.89
N PHE A 13 -1.67 -16.21 -9.08
CA PHE A 13 -0.33 -15.73 -9.42
C PHE A 13 -0.27 -15.22 -10.86
N LEU A 14 0.61 -14.25 -11.07
CA LEU A 14 0.99 -13.71 -12.36
C LEU A 14 2.45 -14.07 -12.59
N SER A 15 2.75 -14.62 -13.76
CA SER A 15 4.09 -14.98 -14.19
C SER A 15 4.45 -14.16 -15.42
N SER A 16 5.68 -13.65 -15.46
CA SER A 16 6.22 -12.96 -16.63
C SER A 16 7.64 -13.42 -16.91
N ARG A 17 8.00 -13.53 -18.19
CA ARG A 17 9.38 -13.77 -18.62
C ARG A 17 9.85 -12.57 -19.42
N ASN A 18 10.90 -11.92 -18.93
CA ASN A 18 11.53 -10.74 -19.51
C ASN A 18 13.00 -11.03 -19.80
N LYS A 19 13.49 -10.53 -20.94
CA LYS A 19 14.92 -10.49 -21.25
C LYS A 19 15.39 -9.07 -20.96
N ILE A 20 16.41 -8.94 -20.11
CA ILE A 20 17.02 -7.66 -19.74
C ILE A 20 18.47 -7.68 -20.21
N LYS A 21 18.98 -6.57 -20.72
CA LYS A 21 20.40 -6.43 -21.07
C LYS A 21 21.21 -5.95 -19.87
N GLN A 22 22.54 -6.02 -20.01
CA GLN A 22 23.45 -5.36 -19.07
C GLN A 22 23.11 -3.86 -18.99
N ASN A 23 23.03 -3.34 -17.76
CA ASN A 23 22.67 -1.95 -17.45
C ASN A 23 21.23 -1.54 -17.82
N GLU A 24 20.34 -2.47 -18.13
CA GLU A 24 18.89 -2.18 -18.21
C GLU A 24 18.21 -2.42 -16.86
N GLU A 25 17.29 -1.52 -16.49
CA GLU A 25 16.43 -1.68 -15.33
C GLU A 25 15.07 -2.28 -15.75
N LEU A 26 14.60 -3.24 -14.96
CA LEU A 26 13.24 -3.77 -15.07
C LEU A 26 12.51 -3.56 -13.75
N SER A 27 11.49 -2.72 -13.78
CA SER A 27 10.71 -2.35 -12.60
C SER A 27 9.28 -2.90 -12.68
N PHE A 28 8.78 -3.38 -11.54
CA PHE A 28 7.42 -3.92 -11.40
C PHE A 28 6.68 -3.18 -10.30
N VAL A 29 5.49 -2.69 -10.63
CA VAL A 29 4.59 -2.06 -9.65
C VAL A 29 3.40 -2.99 -9.45
N LYS A 30 3.20 -3.44 -8.21
CA LYS A 30 2.03 -4.22 -7.81
C LYS A 30 1.16 -3.37 -6.88
N MET A 31 -0.03 -3.03 -7.34
CA MET A 31 -1.03 -2.34 -6.54
C MET A 31 -2.06 -3.33 -6.02
N VAL A 32 -2.42 -3.18 -4.75
CA VAL A 32 -3.39 -4.06 -4.06
C VAL A 32 -4.35 -3.17 -3.29
N THR A 33 -5.64 -3.45 -3.44
CA THR A 33 -6.69 -2.90 -2.59
C THR A 33 -7.24 -3.99 -1.69
N ILE A 34 -7.52 -3.64 -0.44
CA ILE A 34 -8.09 -4.55 0.56
C ILE A 34 -9.37 -3.89 1.04
N TYR A 35 -10.46 -4.65 0.94
CA TYR A 35 -11.79 -4.22 1.39
C TYR A 35 -12.39 -5.29 2.28
N SER A 36 -13.17 -4.86 3.27
CA SER A 36 -13.89 -5.71 4.20
C SER A 36 -15.30 -5.19 4.43
N THR A 37 -16.21 -6.04 4.89
CA THR A 37 -17.57 -5.62 5.27
C THR A 37 -17.61 -4.60 6.42
N ARG A 38 -16.48 -4.37 7.10
CA ARG A 38 -16.35 -3.42 8.21
C ARG A 38 -15.94 -2.03 7.74
N ASP A 39 -15.62 -1.86 6.47
CA ASP A 39 -15.16 -0.56 5.97
C ASP A 39 -16.30 0.48 6.05
N PRO A 40 -15.98 1.77 6.28
CA PRO A 40 -16.98 2.81 6.42
C PRO A 40 -17.97 2.91 5.25
N ASP A 41 -17.52 2.63 4.02
CA ASP A 41 -18.31 2.62 2.78
C ASP A 41 -19.51 1.65 2.82
N PHE A 42 -19.46 0.71 3.75
CA PHE A 42 -20.40 -0.41 3.91
C PHE A 42 -21.21 -0.33 5.21
N LYS A 43 -20.87 0.60 6.10
CA LYS A 43 -21.50 0.72 7.41
C LYS A 43 -23.00 1.03 7.26
N GLY A 44 -23.83 0.31 8.01
CA GLY A 44 -25.29 0.51 8.05
C GLY A 44 -26.08 -0.20 6.94
N LYS A 45 -25.42 -0.92 6.03
CA LYS A 45 -26.10 -1.81 5.08
C LYS A 45 -26.38 -3.16 5.76
N GLU A 46 -27.66 -3.56 5.84
CA GLU A 46 -28.06 -4.82 6.48
C GLU A 46 -27.54 -6.07 5.75
N LYS A 47 -27.41 -6.00 4.42
CA LYS A 47 -26.85 -7.06 3.58
C LYS A 47 -26.00 -6.43 2.49
N ILE A 48 -24.74 -6.85 2.41
CA ILE A 48 -23.83 -6.48 1.32
C ILE A 48 -23.45 -7.76 0.60
N SER A 49 -23.59 -7.75 -0.71
CA SER A 49 -23.15 -8.86 -1.55
C SER A 49 -21.64 -8.80 -1.81
N ASP A 50 -21.01 -9.96 -1.98
CA ASP A 50 -19.60 -10.06 -2.36
C ASP A 50 -19.29 -9.26 -3.64
N LYS A 51 -20.26 -9.20 -4.57
CA LYS A 51 -20.15 -8.44 -5.82
C LYS A 51 -20.04 -6.93 -5.59
N GLU A 52 -20.69 -6.39 -4.58
CA GLU A 52 -20.58 -4.96 -4.25
C GLU A 52 -19.21 -4.62 -3.69
N ILE A 53 -18.67 -5.48 -2.82
CA ILE A 53 -17.33 -5.32 -2.25
C ILE A 53 -16.27 -5.46 -3.35
N GLU A 54 -16.41 -6.48 -4.19
CA GLU A 54 -15.53 -6.71 -5.34
C GLU A 54 -15.53 -5.51 -6.29
N LYS A 55 -16.71 -4.98 -6.61
CA LYS A 55 -16.84 -3.80 -7.46
C LYS A 55 -16.14 -2.59 -6.86
N ALA A 56 -16.36 -2.30 -5.57
CA ALA A 56 -15.69 -1.20 -4.89
C ALA A 56 -14.16 -1.37 -4.93
N ALA A 57 -13.67 -2.58 -4.67
CA ALA A 57 -12.24 -2.91 -4.69
C ALA A 57 -11.60 -2.72 -6.06
N ILE A 58 -12.26 -3.20 -7.12
CA ILE A 58 -11.80 -3.09 -8.51
C ILE A 58 -11.87 -1.64 -8.99
N ASP A 59 -12.95 -0.93 -8.70
CA ASP A 59 -13.14 0.46 -9.15
C ASP A 59 -12.10 1.38 -8.49
N ASN A 60 -11.80 1.17 -7.20
CA ASN A 60 -10.72 1.90 -6.54
C ASN A 60 -9.35 1.51 -7.13
N LEU A 61 -9.06 0.23 -7.30
CA LEU A 61 -7.80 -0.24 -7.88
C LEU A 61 -7.56 0.38 -9.27
N LYS A 62 -8.59 0.46 -10.13
CA LYS A 62 -8.50 1.11 -11.44
C LYS A 62 -8.15 2.60 -11.34
N LYS A 63 -8.68 3.31 -10.34
CA LYS A 63 -8.34 4.73 -10.09
C LYS A 63 -6.88 4.87 -9.64
N LEU A 64 -6.43 4.03 -8.71
CA LEU A 64 -5.06 4.03 -8.19
C LEU A 64 -4.04 3.68 -9.28
N ILE A 65 -4.35 2.72 -10.14
CA ILE A 65 -3.51 2.37 -11.30
C ILE A 65 -3.36 3.56 -12.25
N LYS A 66 -4.44 4.33 -12.49
CA LYS A 66 -4.36 5.55 -13.31
C LYS A 66 -3.53 6.65 -12.67
N LEU A 67 -3.52 6.73 -11.33
CA LEU A 67 -2.73 7.72 -10.60
C LEU A 67 -1.23 7.38 -10.59
N GLY A 68 -0.89 6.09 -10.47
CA GLY A 68 0.50 5.61 -10.51
C GLY A 68 1.18 5.57 -9.13
N TYR A 69 2.31 4.87 -9.06
CA TYR A 69 3.04 4.66 -7.80
C TYR A 69 3.61 5.97 -7.22
N ASP A 70 4.21 6.81 -8.06
CA ASP A 70 4.93 8.01 -7.60
C ASP A 70 4.00 9.00 -6.90
N GLU A 71 2.82 9.24 -7.47
CA GLU A 71 1.82 10.13 -6.86
C GLU A 71 1.24 9.54 -5.57
N LEU A 72 1.03 8.22 -5.52
CA LEU A 72 0.62 7.55 -4.28
C LEU A 72 1.70 7.64 -3.20
N PHE A 73 2.96 7.44 -3.56
CA PHE A 73 4.10 7.56 -2.64
C PHE A 73 4.26 9.01 -2.14
N LYS A 74 4.13 9.99 -3.03
CA LYS A 74 4.15 11.41 -2.68
C LYS A 74 3.03 11.78 -1.70
N ALA A 75 1.82 11.30 -1.95
CA ALA A 75 0.68 11.51 -1.04
C ALA A 75 0.90 10.85 0.33
N HIS A 76 1.43 9.62 0.34
CA HIS A 76 1.79 8.90 1.57
C HIS A 76 2.85 9.65 2.39
N LYS A 77 3.95 10.06 1.73
CA LYS A 77 5.02 10.82 2.36
C LYS A 77 4.50 12.14 2.96
N LYS A 78 3.72 12.89 2.18
CA LYS A 78 3.11 14.15 2.66
C LYS A 78 2.31 13.94 3.95
N ARG A 79 1.54 12.85 4.04
CA ARG A 79 0.74 12.56 5.25
C ARG A 79 1.63 12.22 6.45
N TRP A 80 2.73 11.50 6.22
CA TRP A 80 3.72 11.20 7.26
C TRP A 80 4.49 12.44 7.71
N ASP A 81 4.91 13.31 6.80
CA ASP A 81 5.60 14.57 7.14
C ASP A 81 4.74 15.41 8.09
N GLN A 82 3.44 15.55 7.78
CA GLN A 82 2.46 16.22 8.65
C GLN A 82 2.27 15.55 10.01
N LEU A 83 2.42 14.22 10.08
CA LEU A 83 2.31 13.49 11.34
C LEU A 83 3.56 13.71 12.18
N TRP A 84 4.74 13.61 11.58
CA TRP A 84 6.02 13.86 12.24
C TRP A 84 6.10 15.27 12.83
N GLU A 85 5.59 16.29 12.13
CA GLU A 85 5.48 17.66 12.67
C GLU A 85 4.73 17.73 14.01
N GLN A 86 3.80 16.79 14.28
CA GLN A 86 2.98 16.78 15.49
C GLN A 86 3.56 15.90 16.61
N ILE A 87 4.33 14.86 16.24
CA ILE A 87 4.69 13.79 17.16
C ILE A 87 6.20 13.70 17.43
N ASP A 88 7.04 14.29 16.58
CA ASP A 88 8.50 14.07 16.65
C ASP A 88 9.07 14.55 17.98
N ILE A 89 9.85 13.68 18.62
CA ILE A 89 10.61 14.00 19.83
C ILE A 89 12.07 14.12 19.42
N VAL A 90 12.59 15.34 19.48
CA VAL A 90 13.99 15.61 19.16
C VAL A 90 14.82 15.50 20.44
N LEU A 91 15.81 14.62 20.41
CA LEU A 91 16.75 14.42 21.51
C LEU A 91 18.05 15.14 21.22
N ASP A 92 18.60 15.81 22.24
CA ASP A 92 19.97 16.28 22.22
C ASP A 92 20.85 15.17 22.83
N GLY A 93 21.32 14.26 21.97
CA GLY A 93 22.01 13.04 22.38
C GLY A 93 22.50 12.22 21.19
N PRO A 94 22.94 10.97 21.43
CA PRO A 94 23.41 10.09 20.37
C PRO A 94 22.35 9.84 19.28
N ASP A 95 22.79 9.78 18.02
CA ASP A 95 21.90 9.49 16.87
C ASP A 95 21.09 8.19 17.05
N PHE A 96 21.67 7.22 17.75
CA PHE A 96 21.00 5.96 18.05
C PHE A 96 19.76 6.14 18.94
N ASP A 97 19.84 7.02 19.94
CA ASP A 97 18.71 7.28 20.84
C ASP A 97 17.59 8.01 20.10
N GLN A 98 17.96 8.97 19.22
CA GLN A 98 17.02 9.63 18.32
C GLN A 98 16.33 8.65 17.35
N LEU A 99 17.07 7.68 16.82
CA LEU A 99 16.51 6.62 16.00
C LEU A 99 15.57 5.71 16.80
N ALA A 100 15.95 5.34 18.03
CA ALA A 100 15.16 4.45 18.87
C ALA A 100 13.78 5.05 19.22
N ILE A 101 13.73 6.35 19.57
CA ILE A 101 12.45 7.01 19.86
C ILE A 101 11.59 7.14 18.59
N ARG A 102 12.16 7.56 17.45
CA ARG A 102 11.43 7.64 16.18
C ARG A 102 10.94 6.27 15.71
N PHE A 103 11.74 5.22 15.86
CA PHE A 103 11.34 3.85 15.56
C PHE A 103 10.10 3.45 16.38
N SER A 104 10.12 3.76 17.68
CA SER A 104 9.01 3.45 18.59
C SER A 104 7.74 4.23 18.22
N GLN A 105 7.86 5.52 17.94
CA GLN A 105 6.76 6.37 17.49
C GLN A 105 6.17 5.89 16.17
N PHE A 106 7.01 5.59 15.18
CA PHE A 106 6.60 5.06 13.90
C PHE A 106 5.72 3.81 14.05
N HIS A 107 6.16 2.85 14.87
CA HIS A 107 5.40 1.62 15.10
C HIS A 107 4.08 1.83 15.84
N ILE A 108 4.06 2.68 16.87
CA ILE A 108 2.82 3.00 17.60
C ILE A 108 1.75 3.53 16.64
N TYR A 109 2.13 4.48 15.77
CA TYR A 109 1.19 5.10 14.83
C TYR A 109 0.77 4.19 13.66
N GLN A 110 1.58 3.21 13.27
CA GLN A 110 1.15 2.22 12.26
C GLN A 110 0.12 1.21 12.79
N MET A 111 0.02 1.05 14.11
CA MET A 111 -0.86 0.08 14.75
C MET A 111 -2.19 0.68 15.24
N THR A 112 -2.37 1.99 15.13
CA THR A 112 -3.58 2.71 15.54
C THR A 112 -4.45 3.09 14.35
#